data_AF-A0A8T5LQR8-F1
#
_entry.id   AF-A0A8T5LQR8-F1
#
_cell.length_a   1.000
_cell.length_b   1.000
_cell.length_c   1.000
_cell.angle_alpha   90.00
_cell.angle_beta   90.00
_cell.angle_gamma   90.00
#
_symmetry.space_group_name_H-M   'P 1'
#
loop_
_entity.id
_entity.type
_entity.pdbx_description
1 polymer ?
#
loop_
_entity_poly.entity_id
_entity_poly.type
_entity_poly.pdbx_seq_one_letter_code
_entity_poly.pdbx_strand_id
1 'polypeptide(L)'
;MTIVGFGFNKIEVEKIEGAKGKINISNNVSIKEVKETTLSVGKDKPPVLKFVFEFLSSYEPKVGKVLLGGDLTYMEEGAKIKEIQEKWKKDKKLPADIMSPILNTILAKANILALILSQEVNLPPPIPLPKLKAQEK
;
A
#
# COMPACT_ATOMS: atom_id res chain seq x y z
N MET A 1 13.03 -2.06 14.90
CA MET A 1 12.04 -2.31 13.82
C MET A 1 10.62 -2.33 14.38
N THR A 2 9.89 -1.22 14.24
CA THR A 2 8.46 -1.18 14.61
C THR A 2 7.69 -0.27 13.66
N ILE A 3 6.63 -0.79 13.04
CA ILE A 3 5.65 0.05 12.34
C ILE A 3 4.67 0.58 13.40
N VAL A 4 4.64 1.89 13.57
CA VAL A 4 3.94 2.57 14.68
C VAL A 4 2.73 3.37 14.22
N GLY A 5 2.55 3.54 12.91
CA GLY A 5 1.41 4.23 12.34
C GLY A 5 1.15 3.82 10.90
N PHE A 6 -0.12 3.84 10.51
CA PHE A 6 -0.56 3.62 9.14
C PHE A 6 -1.87 4.38 8.91
N GLY A 7 -1.97 5.12 7.82
CA GLY A 7 -3.18 5.85 7.45
C GLY A 7 -3.36 5.95 5.95
N PHE A 8 -4.62 5.99 5.51
CA PHE A 8 -4.98 6.38 4.15
C PHE A 8 -5.32 7.88 4.14
N ASN A 9 -4.75 8.59 3.17
CA ASN A 9 -4.94 10.04 2.99
C ASN A 9 -5.75 10.34 1.73
N LYS A 10 -5.78 9.41 0.78
CA LYS A 10 -6.55 9.48 -0.46
C LYS A 10 -7.21 8.13 -0.75
N ILE A 11 -8.50 8.16 -1.03
CA ILE A 11 -9.26 6.99 -1.50
C ILE A 11 -10.03 7.45 -2.73
N GLU A 12 -9.78 6.81 -3.87
CA GLU A 12 -10.49 7.05 -5.11
C GLU A 12 -10.88 5.70 -5.71
N VAL A 13 -12.17 5.53 -5.98
CA VAL A 13 -12.70 4.33 -6.63
C VAL A 13 -13.60 4.77 -7.77
N GLU A 14 -13.42 4.15 -8.92
CA GLU A 14 -14.13 4.52 -10.14
C GLU A 14 -14.50 3.25 -10.90
N LYS A 15 -15.80 3.06 -11.17
CA LYS A 15 -16.31 2.13 -12.17
C LYS A 15 -16.75 2.94 -13.38
N ILE A 16 -16.19 2.64 -14.54
CA ILE A 16 -16.40 3.43 -15.76
C ILE A 16 -17.52 2.84 -16.63
N GLU A 17 -17.74 1.52 -16.57
CA GLU A 17 -18.55 0.72 -17.53
C GLU A 17 -17.96 0.69 -18.94
N GLY A 18 -17.72 -0.52 -19.47
CA GLY A 18 -17.14 -0.65 -20.81
C GLY A 18 -16.56 -2.01 -21.21
N ALA A 19 -16.42 -2.98 -20.31
CA ALA A 19 -15.83 -4.27 -20.69
C ALA A 19 -16.88 -5.35 -20.97
N LYS A 20 -16.94 -5.77 -22.23
CA LYS A 20 -17.44 -7.08 -22.63
C LYS A 20 -16.23 -8.00 -22.81
N GLY A 21 -16.06 -9.01 -21.95
CA GLY A 21 -14.99 -10.01 -22.08
C GLY A 21 -14.15 -10.22 -20.82
N LYS A 22 -12.93 -10.76 -21.00
CA LYS A 22 -12.02 -11.09 -19.90
C LYS A 22 -11.46 -9.81 -19.27
N ILE A 23 -11.72 -9.62 -17.97
CA ILE A 23 -11.17 -8.52 -17.18
C ILE A 23 -9.81 -8.94 -16.66
N ASN A 24 -8.78 -8.12 -16.92
CA ASN A 24 -7.46 -8.28 -16.33
C ASN A 24 -7.30 -7.31 -15.16
N ILE A 25 -6.79 -7.79 -14.04
CA ILE A 25 -6.63 -7.01 -12.80
C ILE A 25 -5.15 -6.95 -12.49
N SER A 26 -4.62 -5.73 -12.31
CA SER A 26 -3.25 -5.50 -11.88
C SER A 26 -3.21 -4.66 -10.62
N ASN A 27 -2.46 -5.12 -9.62
CA ASN A 27 -2.26 -4.39 -8.37
C ASN A 27 -0.80 -3.97 -8.29
N ASN A 28 -0.56 -2.67 -8.11
CA ASN A 28 0.77 -2.11 -7.98
C ASN A 28 0.87 -1.26 -6.71
N VAL A 29 2.00 -1.35 -6.01
CA VAL A 29 2.34 -0.48 -4.88
C VAL A 29 3.59 0.30 -5.24
N SER A 30 3.60 1.59 -4.94
CA SER A 30 4.74 2.46 -5.14
C SER A 30 4.97 3.34 -3.93
N ILE A 31 6.20 3.36 -3.42
CA ILE A 31 6.64 4.33 -2.42
C ILE A 31 6.98 5.62 -3.16
N LYS A 32 6.21 6.68 -2.91
CA LYS A 32 6.37 7.98 -3.56
C LYS A 32 7.41 8.83 -2.85
N GLU A 33 7.45 8.76 -1.52
CA GLU A 33 8.30 9.63 -0.72
C GLU A 33 8.69 8.97 0.61
N VAL A 34 9.86 9.34 1.13
CA VAL A 34 10.34 8.95 2.46
C VAL A 34 10.76 10.23 3.19
N LYS A 35 10.04 10.57 4.25
CA LYS A 35 10.24 11.78 5.06
C LYS A 35 10.68 11.40 6.47
N GLU A 36 11.70 12.07 6.98
CA GLU A 36 12.03 11.99 8.40
C GLU A 36 11.16 12.97 9.18
N THR A 37 10.58 12.50 10.28
CA THR A 37 9.80 13.33 11.19
C THR A 37 10.06 12.87 12.63
N THR A 38 9.51 13.58 13.61
CA THR A 38 9.61 13.19 15.02
C THR A 38 8.23 12.85 15.54
N LEU A 39 8.14 11.74 16.27
CA LEU A 39 6.90 11.40 16.97
C LEU A 39 6.84 12.20 18.27
N SER A 40 5.77 12.96 18.47
CA SER A 40 5.54 13.68 19.72
C SER A 40 4.87 12.77 20.74
N VAL A 41 5.62 11.81 21.29
CA VAL A 41 5.13 10.85 22.28
C VAL A 41 5.72 11.20 23.66
N GLY A 42 4.94 11.90 24.48
CA GLY A 42 5.39 12.35 25.80
C GLY A 42 6.45 13.46 25.71
N LYS A 43 7.49 13.40 26.56
CA LYS A 43 8.60 14.37 26.58
C LYS A 43 9.68 14.07 25.54
N ASP A 44 9.78 12.83 25.09
CA ASP A 44 10.75 12.41 24.09
C ASP A 44 10.20 12.59 22.66
N LYS A 45 11.08 12.99 21.75
CA LYS A 45 10.77 13.18 20.33
C LYS A 45 11.61 12.23 19.48
N PRO A 46 11.38 10.90 19.54
CA PRO A 46 12.15 9.96 18.77
C PRO A 46 11.98 10.23 17.27
N PRO A 47 13.07 10.16 16.48
CA PRO A 47 12.99 10.25 15.03
C PRO A 47 12.24 9.04 14.46
N VAL A 48 11.48 9.26 13.39
CA VAL A 48 10.77 8.24 12.62
C VAL A 48 10.81 8.55 11.14
N LEU A 49 10.59 7.52 10.32
CA LEU A 49 10.43 7.65 8.88
C LEU A 49 8.97 7.48 8.49
N LYS A 50 8.46 8.44 7.72
CA LYS A 50 7.15 8.40 7.10
C LYS A 50 7.30 8.04 5.63
N PHE A 51 6.75 6.90 5.24
CA PHE A 51 6.72 6.38 3.88
C PHE A 51 5.37 6.73 3.25
N VAL A 52 5.38 7.67 2.30
CA VAL A 52 4.20 8.01 1.51
C VAL A 52 4.08 7.00 0.38
N PHE A 53 2.95 6.31 0.29
CA PHE A 53 2.72 5.26 -0.69
C PHE A 53 1.46 5.52 -1.52
N GLU A 54 1.42 4.86 -2.67
CA GLU A 54 0.27 4.76 -3.54
C GLU A 54 0.07 3.30 -3.92
N PHE A 55 -1.15 2.81 -3.75
CA PHE A 55 -1.62 1.53 -4.24
C PHE A 55 -2.62 1.79 -5.37
N LEU A 56 -2.44 1.10 -6.51
CA LEU A 56 -3.32 1.17 -7.66
C LEU A 56 -3.75 -0.24 -8.05
N SER A 57 -5.05 -0.49 -8.04
CA SER A 57 -5.68 -1.64 -8.66
C SER A 57 -6.38 -1.20 -9.95
N SER A 58 -5.89 -1.66 -11.10
CA SER A 58 -6.41 -1.29 -12.41
C SER A 58 -7.15 -2.46 -13.06
N TYR A 59 -8.32 -2.18 -13.64
CA TYR A 59 -9.17 -3.16 -14.30
C TYR A 59 -9.21 -2.89 -15.80
N GLU A 60 -8.60 -3.77 -16.58
CA GLU A 60 -8.49 -3.66 -18.03
C GLU A 60 -9.50 -4.55 -18.77
N PRO A 61 -9.99 -4.14 -19.95
CA PRO A 61 -9.78 -2.84 -20.59
C PRO A 61 -10.78 -1.78 -20.08
N LYS A 62 -10.29 -0.81 -19.29
CA LYS A 62 -11.05 0.35 -18.77
C LYS A 62 -12.38 0.01 -18.06
N VAL A 63 -12.37 -0.99 -17.17
CA VAL A 63 -13.55 -1.29 -16.35
C VAL A 63 -13.67 -0.34 -15.16
N GLY A 64 -12.52 0.02 -14.60
CA GLY A 64 -12.43 0.84 -13.41
C GLY A 64 -11.04 0.81 -12.79
N LYS A 65 -10.91 1.48 -11.65
CA LYS A 65 -9.68 1.54 -10.86
C LYS A 65 -9.98 1.78 -9.38
N VAL A 66 -9.07 1.32 -8.53
CA VAL A 66 -9.01 1.68 -7.10
C VAL A 66 -7.64 2.29 -6.85
N LEU A 67 -7.60 3.55 -6.43
CA LEU A 67 -6.40 4.30 -6.10
C LEU A 67 -6.42 4.68 -4.61
N LEU A 68 -5.47 4.12 -3.85
CA LEU A 68 -5.33 4.38 -2.43
C LEU A 68 -3.97 5.04 -2.17
N GLY A 69 -4.00 6.27 -1.65
CA GLY A 69 -2.81 6.99 -1.22
C GLY A 69 -2.78 7.07 0.30
N GLY A 70 -1.60 6.95 0.90
CA GLY A 70 -1.46 6.97 2.35
C GLY A 70 -0.03 7.11 2.82
N ASP A 71 0.13 7.00 4.13
CA ASP A 71 1.46 6.96 4.74
C ASP A 71 1.59 5.92 5.85
N LEU A 72 2.80 5.39 5.95
CA LEU A 72 3.21 4.42 6.97
C LEU A 72 4.35 5.04 7.79
N THR A 73 4.22 5.00 9.11
CA THR A 73 5.23 5.51 10.04
C THR A 73 6.05 4.35 10.61
N TYR A 74 7.36 4.43 10.42
CA TYR A 74 8.35 3.43 10.78
C TYR A 74 9.32 4.00 11.82
N MET A 75 9.46 3.29 12.94
CA MET A 75 10.36 3.66 14.02
C MET A 75 11.58 2.72 14.04
N GLU A 76 12.76 3.33 14.13
CA GLU A 76 14.05 2.66 14.21
C GLU A 76 15.06 3.55 14.93
N GLU A 77 16.22 3.00 15.28
CA GLU A 77 17.35 3.76 15.80
C GLU A 77 17.75 4.93 14.89
N GLY A 78 18.10 6.08 15.49
CA GLY A 78 18.40 7.31 14.75
C GLY A 78 19.54 7.18 13.72
N ALA A 79 20.52 6.32 13.97
CA ALA A 79 21.60 6.04 13.01
C ALA A 79 21.07 5.37 11.73
N LYS A 80 20.21 4.35 11.88
CA LYS A 80 19.58 3.65 10.75
C LYS A 80 18.61 4.54 9.99
N ILE A 81 17.87 5.42 10.68
CA ILE A 81 16.97 6.38 10.04
C ILE A 81 17.73 7.28 9.06
N LYS A 82 18.87 7.83 9.50
CA LYS A 82 19.72 8.67 8.64
C LYS A 82 20.26 7.89 7.46
N GLU A 83 20.76 6.67 7.68
CA GLU A 83 21.26 5.80 6.62
C GLU A 83 20.18 5.51 5.56
N ILE A 84 18.96 5.15 5.99
CA ILE A 84 17.83 4.87 5.09
C ILE A 84 17.45 6.13 4.30
N GLN A 85 17.42 7.29 4.96
CA GLN A 85 17.09 8.56 4.32
C GLN A 85 18.13 8.96 3.27
N GLU A 86 19.43 8.78 3.56
CA GLU A 86 20.51 9.05 2.62
C GLU A 86 20.47 8.11 1.41
N LYS A 87 20.27 6.80 1.63
CA LYS A 87 20.10 5.82 0.55
C LYS A 87 18.90 6.14 -0.34
N TRP A 88 17.77 6.53 0.25
CA TRP A 88 16.61 6.95 -0.51
C TRP A 88 16.88 8.23 -1.33
N LYS A 89 17.57 9.22 -0.76
CA LYS A 89 17.92 10.47 -1.46
C LYS A 89 18.88 10.22 -2.64
N LYS A 90 19.85 9.31 -2.50
CA LYS A 90 20.80 8.98 -3.57
C LYS A 90 20.18 8.13 -4.67
N ASP A 91 19.57 7.01 -4.29
CA ASP A 91 19.24 5.93 -5.23
C ASP A 91 17.74 5.71 -5.42
N LYS A 92 16.88 6.40 -4.63
CA LYS A 92 15.44 6.09 -4.49
C LYS A 92 15.18 4.60 -4.26
N LYS A 93 16.10 3.94 -3.58
CA LYS A 93 16.04 2.52 -3.24
C LYS A 93 16.13 2.36 -1.74
N LEU A 94 15.30 1.46 -1.21
CA LEU A 94 15.36 1.03 0.17
C LEU A 94 16.06 -0.33 0.23
N PRO A 95 16.83 -0.59 1.29
CA PRO A 95 17.31 -1.94 1.60
C PRO A 95 16.16 -2.95 1.63
N ALA A 96 16.38 -4.18 1.16
CA ALA A 96 15.33 -5.19 1.00
C ALA A 96 14.70 -5.61 2.34
N ASP A 97 15.48 -5.60 3.41
CA ASP A 97 15.08 -5.86 4.80
C ASP A 97 14.10 -4.80 5.34
N ILE A 98 14.17 -3.57 4.83
CA ILE A 98 13.23 -2.48 5.16
C ILE A 98 12.05 -2.46 4.20
N MET A 99 12.31 -2.64 2.91
CA MET A 99 11.29 -2.58 1.86
C MET A 99 10.22 -3.68 2.03
N SER A 100 10.63 -4.92 2.27
CA SER A 100 9.73 -6.07 2.34
C SER A 100 8.64 -5.93 3.42
N PRO A 101 8.95 -5.63 4.70
CA PRO A 101 7.91 -5.47 5.72
C PRO A 101 7.00 -4.26 5.47
N ILE A 102 7.52 -3.17 4.89
CA ILE A 102 6.74 -1.99 4.51
C ILE A 102 5.74 -2.36 3.42
N LEU A 103 6.21 -2.96 2.32
CA LEU A 103 5.35 -3.38 1.22
C LEU A 103 4.32 -4.41 1.65
N ASN A 104 4.70 -5.40 2.46
CA ASN A 104 3.76 -6.40 2.97
C ASN A 104 2.64 -5.77 3.81
N THR A 105 3.00 -4.79 4.65
CA THR A 105 2.01 -4.07 5.47
C THR A 105 1.06 -3.23 4.61
N ILE A 106 1.61 -2.50 3.63
CA ILE A 106 0.81 -1.72 2.68
C ILE A 106 -0.11 -2.63 1.89
N LEU A 107 0.41 -3.70 1.29
CA LEU A 107 -0.36 -4.67 0.51
C LEU A 107 -1.47 -5.30 1.34
N ALA A 108 -1.20 -5.75 2.56
CA ALA A 108 -2.22 -6.36 3.41
C ALA A 108 -3.40 -5.39 3.65
N LYS A 109 -3.12 -4.15 4.06
CA LYS A 109 -4.15 -3.17 4.37
C LYS A 109 -4.85 -2.63 3.12
N ALA A 110 -4.10 -2.35 2.06
CA ALA A 110 -4.63 -1.83 0.80
C ALA A 110 -5.48 -2.87 0.08
N ASN A 111 -5.09 -4.15 0.06
CA ASN A 111 -5.89 -5.21 -0.56
C ASN A 111 -7.23 -5.41 0.17
N ILE A 112 -7.24 -5.34 1.51
CA ILE A 112 -8.50 -5.44 2.28
C ILE A 112 -9.43 -4.28 1.92
N LEU A 113 -8.94 -3.03 1.94
CA LEU A 113 -9.76 -1.88 1.61
C LEU A 113 -10.20 -1.88 0.14
N ALA A 114 -9.29 -2.24 -0.78
CA ALA A 114 -9.61 -2.34 -2.19
C ALA A 114 -10.68 -3.41 -2.47
N LEU A 115 -10.64 -4.55 -1.75
CA LEU A 115 -11.69 -5.56 -1.83
C LEU A 115 -13.05 -4.99 -1.45
N ILE A 116 -13.13 -4.29 -0.32
CA ILE A 116 -14.37 -3.67 0.17
C ILE A 116 -14.87 -2.64 -0.85
N LEU A 117 -14.02 -1.71 -1.28
CA LEU A 117 -14.40 -0.66 -2.22
C LEU A 117 -14.82 -1.21 -3.58
N SER A 118 -14.16 -2.26 -4.08
CA SER A 118 -14.56 -2.94 -5.31
C SER A 118 -15.97 -3.51 -5.18
N GLN A 119 -16.35 -4.06 -4.02
CA GLN A 119 -17.71 -4.55 -3.80
C GLN A 119 -18.73 -3.40 -3.84
N GLU A 120 -18.44 -2.27 -3.19
CA GLU A 120 -19.33 -1.10 -3.15
C GLU A 120 -19.64 -0.53 -4.54
N VAL A 121 -18.66 -0.55 -5.45
CA VAL A 121 -18.84 -0.07 -6.83
C VAL A 121 -19.12 -1.20 -7.84
N ASN A 122 -19.33 -2.43 -7.39
CA ASN A 122 -19.60 -3.58 -8.25
C ASN A 122 -18.47 -3.86 -9.28
N LEU A 123 -17.22 -3.71 -8.87
CA LEU A 123 -16.04 -4.22 -9.57
C LEU A 123 -15.71 -5.65 -9.08
N PRO A 124 -15.07 -6.49 -9.91
CA PRO A 124 -14.62 -7.79 -9.46
C PRO A 124 -13.56 -7.64 -8.34
N PRO A 125 -13.40 -8.68 -7.48
CA PRO A 125 -12.38 -8.64 -6.43
C PRO A 125 -10.97 -8.39 -6.99
N PRO A 126 -10.18 -7.47 -6.42
CA PRO A 126 -8.83 -7.17 -6.90
C PRO A 126 -7.83 -8.28 -6.59
N ILE A 127 -8.21 -9.24 -5.74
CA ILE A 127 -7.39 -10.37 -5.30
C ILE A 127 -8.16 -11.68 -5.52
N PRO A 128 -7.46 -12.80 -5.78
CA PRO A 128 -8.10 -14.09 -5.90
C PRO A 128 -8.70 -14.50 -4.55
N LEU A 129 -10.02 -14.72 -4.53
CA LEU A 129 -10.71 -15.24 -3.36
C LEU A 129 -10.62 -16.77 -3.30
N PRO A 130 -10.50 -17.36 -2.11
CA PRO A 130 -10.53 -18.81 -1.95
C PRO A 130 -11.86 -19.35 -2.46
N LYS A 131 -11.79 -20.41 -3.28
CA LYS A 131 -12.97 -21.12 -3.79
C LYS A 131 -13.05 -22.47 -3.11
N LEU A 132 -14.23 -22.83 -2.61
CA LEU A 132 -14.50 -24.20 -2.20
C LEU A 132 -14.51 -25.07 -3.45
N LYS A 133 -13.64 -26.09 -3.48
CA LYS A 133 -13.79 -27.18 -4.45
C LYS A 133 -14.87 -28.10 -3.90
N ALA A 134 -16.00 -28.20 -4.59
CA ALA A 134 -16.93 -29.29 -4.32
C ALA A 134 -16.16 -30.60 -4.55
N GLN A 135 -16.13 -31.50 -3.56
CA GLN A 135 -15.68 -32.86 -3.81
C GLN A 135 -16.72 -33.50 -4.74
N GLU A 136 -16.32 -33.79 -5.98
CA GLU A 136 -17.07 -34.72 -6.82
C GLU A 136 -17.13 -36.06 -6.07
N LYS A 137 -18.35 -36.48 -5.76
CA LYS A 137 -18.64 -37.84 -5.27
C LYS A 137 -18.68 -38.81 -6.43
#